data_AF-A0A7K0CP49-F1
#
_entry.id   AF-A0A7K0CP49-F1
#
_cell.length_a   1.000
_cell.length_b   1.000
_cell.length_c   1.000
_cell.angle_alpha   90.00
_cell.angle_beta   90.00
_cell.angle_gamma   90.00
#
_symmetry.space_group_name_H-M   'P 1'
#
loop_
_entity.id
_entity.type
_entity.pdbx_description
1 polymer ?
#
loop_
_entity_poly.entity_id
_entity_poly.type
_entity_poly.pdbx_seq_one_letter_code
_entity_poly.pdbx_strand_id
1 'polypeptide(L)'
;MAACSVCGGTLPAQRGPRARQYCSRACQAKAYRDRQARSLAARLANGNEPELVAAHAGASAMELANNLAASARRLADALNNGLPADDVDLRVVTTIPPVLTARARQAATAQQVPSTAPDHVRTTTAPVAPDAAAPSTRSTTPAESSRDGSARPSKRPAGTPKRTGSARRTRLSQKAARAVADSARLVKGADHRDTHRWDLIAENSSVLGHVEPSYGGTGRRNGWTYRLAGSFPPAGPYKTREDAALQCALAWVRVATAPVRRALAGD
;
A
#
# COMPACT_ATOMS: atom_id res chain seq x y z
N MET A 1 10.68 -20.07 30.39
CA MET A 1 10.82 -18.80 29.64
C MET A 1 9.76 -18.77 28.54
N ALA A 2 9.09 -17.65 28.32
CA ALA A 2 8.10 -17.56 27.24
C ALA A 2 8.81 -17.42 25.88
N ALA A 3 8.28 -18.06 24.84
CA ALA A 3 8.82 -18.05 23.48
C ALA A 3 7.97 -17.18 22.54
N CYS A 4 8.60 -16.57 21.55
CA CYS A 4 7.92 -15.77 20.53
C CYS A 4 7.08 -16.66 19.62
N SER A 5 5.80 -16.32 19.44
CA SER A 5 4.86 -17.08 18.59
C SER A 5 5.19 -17.09 17.08
N VAL A 6 6.20 -16.34 16.64
CA VAL A 6 6.53 -16.15 15.22
C VAL A 6 7.88 -16.75 14.85
N CYS A 7 8.87 -16.68 15.73
CA CYS A 7 10.22 -17.17 15.47
C CYS A 7 10.74 -18.14 16.53
N GLY A 8 9.97 -18.45 17.58
CA GLY A 8 10.39 -19.32 18.68
C GLY A 8 11.43 -18.71 19.63
N GLY A 9 11.99 -17.54 19.32
CA GLY A 9 13.03 -16.90 20.14
C GLY A 9 12.54 -16.51 21.54
N THR A 10 13.47 -16.47 22.50
CA THR A 10 13.19 -16.11 23.90
C THR A 10 12.65 -14.68 24.02
N LEU A 11 11.59 -14.51 24.80
CA LEU A 11 10.98 -13.20 25.04
C LEU A 11 11.77 -12.39 26.09
N PRO A 12 11.94 -11.07 25.89
CA PRO A 12 12.57 -10.21 26.88
C PRO A 12 11.73 -10.12 28.15
N ALA A 13 12.38 -9.84 29.28
CA ALA A 13 11.73 -9.70 30.58
C ALA A 13 10.54 -8.72 30.52
N GLN A 14 9.43 -9.14 31.11
CA GLN A 14 8.15 -8.46 31.04
C GLN A 14 8.18 -7.18 31.91
N ARG A 15 7.97 -6.00 31.30
CA ARG A 15 7.93 -4.69 31.98
C ARG A 15 6.51 -4.16 32.24
N GLY A 16 5.48 -5.00 32.19
CA GLY A 16 4.10 -4.54 32.37
C GLY A 16 3.10 -5.68 32.59
N PRO A 17 1.82 -5.36 32.85
CA PRO A 17 0.82 -6.34 33.28
C PRO A 17 0.42 -7.34 32.20
N ARG A 18 0.76 -7.10 30.92
CA ARG A 18 0.44 -8.01 29.81
C ARG A 18 1.68 -8.76 29.32
N ALA A 19 1.55 -10.08 29.21
CA ALA A 19 2.58 -10.94 28.64
C ALA A 19 2.88 -10.54 27.20
N ARG A 20 4.16 -10.37 26.86
CA ARG A 20 4.58 -10.11 25.48
C ARG A 20 4.42 -11.39 24.66
N GLN A 21 3.89 -11.28 23.45
CA GLN A 21 3.75 -12.40 22.52
C GLN A 21 4.86 -12.44 21.45
N TYR A 22 5.56 -11.31 21.26
CA TYR A 22 6.52 -11.13 20.17
C TYR A 22 7.85 -10.61 20.72
N CYS A 23 8.97 -11.17 20.25
CA CYS A 23 10.31 -10.75 20.67
C CYS A 23 10.73 -9.41 20.04
N SER A 24 10.20 -9.09 18.85
CA SER A 24 10.56 -7.88 18.09
C SER A 24 9.36 -7.28 17.36
N ARG A 25 9.51 -6.01 16.93
CA ARG A 25 8.53 -5.34 16.04
C ARG A 25 8.41 -6.05 14.69
N ALA A 26 9.51 -6.63 14.17
CA ALA A 26 9.51 -7.39 12.94
C ALA A 26 8.65 -8.66 13.04
N CYS A 27 8.80 -9.43 14.12
CA CYS A 27 7.96 -10.61 14.38
C CYS A 27 6.48 -10.22 14.50
N GLN A 28 6.18 -9.11 15.17
CA GLN A 28 4.81 -8.63 15.26
C GLN A 28 4.23 -8.24 13.90
N ALA A 29 5.01 -7.57 13.03
CA ALA A 29 4.58 -7.20 11.68
C ALA A 29 4.34 -8.43 10.80
N LYS A 30 5.18 -9.46 10.91
CA LYS A 30 4.97 -10.76 10.25
C LYS A 30 3.66 -11.41 10.70
N ALA A 31 3.43 -11.54 12.01
CA ALA A 31 2.18 -12.09 12.55
C ALA A 31 0.93 -11.32 12.08
N TYR A 32 1.04 -10.00 11.90
CA TYR A 32 -0.05 -9.19 11.36
C TYR A 32 -0.35 -9.51 9.90
N ARG A 33 0.69 -9.59 9.04
CA ARG A 33 0.54 -9.98 7.63
C ARG A 33 -0.07 -11.37 7.51
N ASP A 34 0.39 -12.33 8.32
CA ASP A 34 -0.13 -13.71 8.30
C ASP A 34 -1.61 -13.77 8.71
N ARG A 35 -2.06 -12.89 9.62
CA ARG A 35 -3.49 -12.78 9.97
C ARG A 35 -4.31 -12.14 8.86
N GLN A 36 -3.79 -11.12 8.18
CA GLN A 36 -4.46 -10.52 7.03
C GLN A 36 -4.61 -11.51 5.88
N ALA A 37 -3.53 -12.24 5.56
CA ALA A 37 -3.55 -13.29 4.54
C ALA A 37 -4.59 -14.36 4.89
N ARG A 38 -4.65 -14.82 6.15
CA ARG A 38 -5.68 -15.77 6.61
C ARG A 38 -7.10 -15.21 6.54
N SER A 39 -7.32 -13.94 6.90
CA SER A 39 -8.64 -13.30 6.80
C SER A 39 -9.11 -13.16 5.34
N LEU A 40 -8.18 -12.88 4.43
CA LEU A 40 -8.48 -12.82 3.00
C LEU A 40 -8.73 -14.22 2.45
N ALA A 41 -7.90 -15.20 2.79
CA ALA A 41 -8.09 -16.60 2.42
C ALA A 41 -9.42 -17.16 2.95
N ALA A 42 -9.81 -16.86 4.19
CA ALA A 42 -11.09 -17.27 4.75
C ALA A 42 -12.29 -16.64 4.02
N ARG A 43 -12.18 -15.38 3.60
CA ARG A 43 -13.22 -14.72 2.79
C ARG A 43 -13.36 -15.34 1.40
N LEU A 44 -12.25 -15.75 0.80
CA LEU A 44 -12.24 -16.47 -0.48
C LEU A 44 -12.77 -17.91 -0.32
N ALA A 45 -12.44 -18.57 0.80
CA ALA A 45 -12.85 -19.93 1.10
C ALA A 45 -14.35 -20.07 1.45
N ASN A 46 -15.01 -18.99 1.87
CA ASN A 46 -16.45 -18.97 2.20
C ASN A 46 -17.39 -19.12 0.96
N GLY A 47 -16.93 -19.69 -0.14
CA GLY A 47 -17.80 -20.35 -1.13
C GLY A 47 -18.24 -19.53 -2.35
N ASN A 48 -18.07 -18.20 -2.37
CA ASN A 48 -18.55 -17.39 -3.49
C ASN A 48 -17.59 -17.35 -4.69
N GLU A 49 -16.32 -17.74 -4.53
CA GLU A 49 -15.34 -17.70 -5.64
C GLU A 49 -15.75 -18.58 -6.84
N PRO A 50 -16.09 -19.88 -6.68
CA PRO A 50 -16.49 -20.71 -7.82
C PRO A 50 -17.80 -20.23 -8.47
N GLU A 51 -18.76 -19.78 -7.67
CA GLU A 51 -20.03 -19.23 -8.17
C GLU A 51 -19.82 -17.94 -8.97
N LEU A 52 -18.98 -17.03 -8.47
CA LEU A 52 -18.61 -15.81 -9.17
C LEU A 52 -17.85 -16.11 -10.47
N VAL A 53 -16.94 -17.08 -10.47
CA VAL A 53 -16.22 -17.49 -11.68
C VAL A 53 -17.19 -18.10 -12.70
N ALA A 54 -18.13 -18.95 -12.26
CA ALA A 54 -19.16 -19.53 -13.12
C ALA A 54 -20.08 -18.47 -13.72
N ALA A 55 -20.51 -17.49 -12.92
CA ALA A 55 -21.34 -16.37 -13.38
C ALA A 55 -20.68 -15.51 -14.48
N HIS A 56 -19.34 -15.54 -14.57
CA HIS A 56 -18.58 -14.79 -15.58
C HIS A 56 -17.92 -15.69 -16.63
N ALA A 57 -18.27 -16.98 -16.70
CA ALA A 57 -17.60 -17.97 -17.57
C ALA A 57 -17.54 -17.55 -19.05
N GLY A 58 -18.57 -16.85 -19.56
CA GLY A 58 -18.64 -16.37 -20.94
C GLY A 58 -17.84 -15.10 -21.26
N ALA A 59 -17.41 -14.33 -20.25
CA ALA A 59 -16.69 -13.09 -20.45
C ALA A 59 -15.18 -13.34 -20.56
N SER A 60 -14.49 -12.66 -21.49
CA SER A 60 -13.02 -12.76 -21.59
C SER A 60 -12.33 -12.01 -20.44
N ALA A 61 -11.09 -12.36 -20.11
CA ALA A 61 -10.33 -11.64 -19.08
C ALA A 61 -10.12 -10.15 -19.43
N MET A 62 -9.93 -9.85 -20.72
CA MET A 62 -9.77 -8.49 -21.22
C MET A 62 -11.07 -7.68 -21.08
N GLU A 63 -12.20 -8.28 -21.42
CA GLU A 63 -13.53 -7.67 -21.28
C GLU A 63 -13.84 -7.36 -19.81
N LEU A 64 -13.58 -8.31 -18.90
CA LEU A 64 -13.74 -8.09 -17.47
C LEU A 64 -12.85 -6.94 -16.97
N ALA A 65 -11.59 -6.87 -17.40
CA ALA A 65 -10.69 -5.77 -17.03
C ALA A 65 -11.18 -4.41 -17.56
N ASN A 66 -11.68 -4.36 -18.79
CA ASN A 66 -12.25 -3.15 -19.38
C ASN A 66 -13.51 -2.70 -18.62
N ASN A 67 -14.39 -3.63 -18.29
CA ASN A 67 -15.61 -3.35 -17.51
C ASN A 67 -15.27 -2.82 -16.12
N LEU A 68 -14.30 -3.46 -15.44
CA LEU A 68 -13.80 -2.98 -14.15
C LEU A 68 -13.24 -1.56 -14.24
N ALA A 69 -12.41 -1.27 -15.25
CA ALA A 69 -11.84 0.04 -15.45
C ALA A 69 -12.91 1.10 -15.75
N ALA A 70 -13.91 0.77 -16.57
CA ALA A 70 -15.01 1.67 -16.90
C ALA A 70 -15.89 1.97 -15.68
N SER A 71 -16.28 0.95 -14.92
CA SER A 71 -17.05 1.12 -13.68
C SER A 71 -16.27 1.90 -12.62
N ALA A 72 -14.97 1.64 -12.47
CA ALA A 72 -14.13 2.39 -11.53
C ALA A 72 -14.05 3.88 -11.89
N ARG A 73 -13.99 4.22 -13.20
CA ARG A 73 -14.02 5.62 -13.66
C ARG A 73 -15.37 6.28 -13.37
N ARG A 74 -16.48 5.64 -13.73
CA ARG A 74 -17.82 6.18 -13.43
C ARG A 74 -18.06 6.37 -11.95
N LEU A 75 -17.63 5.41 -11.12
CA LEU A 75 -17.70 5.53 -9.68
C LEU A 75 -16.87 6.72 -9.18
N ALA A 76 -15.64 6.88 -9.68
CA ALA A 76 -14.80 8.01 -9.34
C ALA A 76 -15.46 9.35 -9.75
N ASP A 77 -16.01 9.42 -10.97
CA ASP A 77 -16.72 10.61 -11.47
C ASP A 77 -17.96 10.92 -10.63
N ALA A 78 -18.77 9.91 -10.26
CA ALA A 78 -19.93 10.10 -9.40
C ALA A 78 -19.53 10.66 -8.03
N LEU A 79 -18.52 10.06 -7.40
CA LEU A 79 -17.99 10.52 -6.11
C LEU A 79 -17.43 11.95 -6.19
N ASN A 80 -16.70 12.27 -7.26
CA ASN A 80 -16.16 13.62 -7.49
C ASN A 80 -17.26 14.67 -7.69
N ASN A 81 -18.39 14.28 -8.26
CA ASN A 81 -19.54 15.16 -8.48
C ASN A 81 -20.52 15.16 -7.28
N GLY A 82 -20.21 14.46 -6.18
CA GLY A 82 -21.10 14.34 -5.03
C GLY A 82 -22.40 13.57 -5.32
N LEU A 83 -22.40 12.77 -6.39
CA LEU A 83 -23.52 11.92 -6.77
C LEU A 83 -23.44 10.59 -6.00
N PRO A 84 -24.58 9.95 -5.70
CA PRO A 84 -24.57 8.62 -5.12
C PRO A 84 -23.86 7.64 -6.08
N ALA A 85 -23.12 6.70 -5.50
CA ALA A 85 -22.51 5.62 -6.25
C ALA A 85 -23.60 4.71 -6.84
N ASP A 86 -23.46 4.36 -8.10
CA ASP A 86 -24.34 3.39 -8.75
C ASP A 86 -24.03 1.98 -8.21
N ASP A 87 -25.07 1.27 -7.76
CA ASP A 87 -24.96 -0.08 -7.22
C ASP A 87 -24.39 -1.08 -8.24
N VAL A 88 -24.63 -0.86 -9.54
CA VAL A 88 -24.05 -1.66 -10.63
C VAL A 88 -22.54 -1.49 -10.67
N ASP A 89 -22.05 -0.25 -10.59
CA ASP A 89 -20.60 0.03 -10.61
C ASP A 89 -19.91 -0.47 -9.35
N LEU A 90 -20.55 -0.32 -8.17
CA LEU A 90 -20.06 -0.91 -6.93
C LEU A 90 -19.99 -2.44 -6.99
N ARG A 91 -21.01 -3.09 -7.57
CA ARG A 91 -21.01 -4.54 -7.76
C ARG A 91 -19.87 -4.97 -8.67
N VAL A 92 -19.69 -4.32 -9.82
CA VAL A 92 -18.61 -4.62 -10.77
C VAL A 92 -17.23 -4.48 -10.13
N VAL A 93 -16.99 -3.40 -9.38
CA VAL A 93 -15.71 -3.13 -8.71
C VAL A 93 -15.40 -4.15 -7.61
N THR A 94 -16.43 -4.74 -7.00
CA THR A 94 -16.26 -5.72 -5.92
C THR A 94 -16.21 -7.17 -6.42
N THR A 95 -16.87 -7.50 -7.54
CA THR A 95 -16.96 -8.88 -8.05
C THR A 95 -15.92 -9.25 -9.10
N ILE A 96 -15.48 -8.32 -9.95
CA ILE A 96 -14.53 -8.66 -11.03
C ILE A 96 -13.11 -8.98 -10.51
N PRO A 97 -12.52 -8.22 -9.55
CA PRO A 97 -11.17 -8.52 -9.07
C PRO A 97 -10.96 -9.95 -8.54
N PRO A 98 -11.86 -10.55 -7.72
CA PRO A 98 -11.70 -11.94 -7.29
C PRO A 98 -11.81 -12.92 -8.45
N VAL A 99 -12.68 -12.68 -9.45
CA VAL A 99 -12.78 -13.54 -10.66
C VAL A 99 -11.48 -13.53 -11.46
N LEU A 100 -10.89 -12.35 -11.69
CA LEU A 100 -9.61 -12.24 -12.38
C LEU A 100 -8.48 -12.92 -11.59
N THR A 101 -8.47 -12.78 -10.27
CA THR A 101 -7.50 -13.44 -9.39
C THR A 101 -7.63 -14.95 -9.44
N ALA A 102 -8.87 -15.48 -9.41
CA ALA A 102 -9.14 -16.91 -9.50
C ALA A 102 -8.66 -17.49 -10.84
N ARG A 103 -8.97 -16.82 -11.96
CA ARG A 103 -8.52 -17.23 -13.30
C ARG A 103 -6.99 -17.19 -13.43
N ALA A 104 -6.35 -16.17 -12.89
CA ALA A 104 -4.88 -16.08 -12.88
C ALA A 104 -4.24 -17.27 -12.13
N ARG A 105 -4.83 -17.69 -11.00
CA ARG A 105 -4.38 -18.88 -10.27
C ARG A 105 -4.59 -20.16 -11.08
N GLN A 106 -5.75 -20.34 -11.70
CA GLN A 106 -6.04 -21.49 -12.56
C GLN A 106 -5.05 -21.59 -13.72
N ALA A 107 -4.73 -20.48 -14.37
CA ALA A 107 -3.72 -20.41 -15.43
C ALA A 107 -2.32 -20.77 -14.91
N ALA A 108 -1.94 -20.28 -13.73
CA ALA A 108 -0.66 -20.61 -13.11
C ALA A 108 -0.54 -22.11 -12.76
N THR A 109 -1.61 -22.73 -12.27
CA THR A 109 -1.63 -24.18 -11.98
C THR A 109 -1.60 -25.03 -13.25
N ALA A 110 -2.24 -24.59 -14.34
CA ALA A 110 -2.20 -25.31 -15.62
C ALA A 110 -0.80 -25.34 -16.23
N GLN A 111 0.00 -24.28 -16.04
CA GLN A 111 1.39 -24.22 -16.49
C GLN A 111 2.35 -25.09 -15.66
N GLN A 112 1.97 -25.47 -14.44
CA GLN A 112 2.80 -26.25 -13.53
C GLN A 112 2.63 -27.75 -13.68
N VAL A 113 1.70 -28.24 -14.51
CA VAL A 113 1.62 -29.66 -14.86
C VAL A 113 2.74 -29.95 -15.84
N PRO A 114 3.84 -30.61 -15.41
CA PRO A 114 4.88 -31.02 -16.34
C PRO A 114 4.23 -32.05 -17.26
N SER A 115 4.46 -31.94 -18.57
CA SER A 115 4.22 -33.05 -19.48
C SER A 115 5.09 -34.22 -19.06
N THR A 116 4.60 -35.07 -18.16
CA THR A 116 4.98 -36.47 -18.12
C THR A 116 4.41 -37.08 -19.41
N ALA A 117 5.16 -36.89 -20.49
CA ALA A 117 4.98 -37.69 -21.69
C ALA A 117 5.16 -39.16 -21.27
N PRO A 118 4.20 -40.05 -21.57
CA PRO A 118 4.47 -41.47 -21.46
C PRO A 118 5.49 -41.82 -22.55
N ASP A 119 6.67 -42.26 -22.13
CA ASP A 119 7.60 -42.98 -23.00
C ASP A 119 6.89 -44.24 -23.52
N HIS A 120 6.22 -44.11 -24.66
CA HIS A 120 5.83 -45.27 -25.43
C HIS A 120 7.08 -45.79 -26.15
N VAL A 121 7.64 -46.83 -25.54
CA VAL A 121 8.51 -47.84 -26.16
C VAL A 121 7.96 -48.19 -27.54
N ARG A 122 8.54 -47.62 -28.58
CA ARG A 122 8.35 -48.05 -29.96
C ARG A 122 9.47 -49.04 -30.29
N THR A 123 9.19 -50.32 -30.05
CA THR A 123 9.95 -51.41 -30.64
C THR A 123 9.74 -51.36 -32.16
N THR A 124 10.78 -51.03 -32.91
CA THR A 124 10.87 -51.41 -34.33
C THR A 124 12.31 -51.77 -34.61
N THR A 125 12.47 -52.98 -35.12
CA THR A 125 13.70 -53.73 -35.38
C THR A 125 14.58 -53.05 -36.44
N ALA A 126 15.89 -53.10 -36.17
CA ALA A 126 17.05 -52.66 -36.99
C ALA A 126 17.24 -53.57 -38.26
N PRO A 127 18.30 -53.47 -39.12
CA PRO A 127 19.59 -52.76 -38.93
C PRO A 127 20.27 -52.15 -40.18
N VAL A 128 21.07 -51.08 -40.00
CA VAL A 128 22.35 -50.88 -40.72
C VAL A 128 23.31 -50.11 -39.80
N ALA A 129 24.52 -50.64 -39.64
CA ALA A 129 25.71 -50.04 -39.06
C ALA A 129 26.92 -50.50 -39.92
N PRO A 130 28.18 -50.07 -39.68
CA PRO A 130 28.71 -48.93 -38.91
C PRO A 130 29.80 -48.13 -39.67
N ASP A 131 30.17 -46.94 -39.17
CA ASP A 131 31.54 -46.33 -39.09
C ASP A 131 31.40 -44.81 -38.87
N ALA A 132 32.21 -44.08 -38.11
CA ALA A 132 33.36 -44.36 -37.28
C ALA A 132 33.58 -43.16 -36.32
N ALA A 133 34.26 -43.45 -35.20
CA ALA A 133 35.17 -42.57 -34.45
C ALA A 133 34.67 -41.28 -33.76
N ALA A 134 34.53 -41.37 -32.43
CA ALA A 134 34.93 -40.30 -31.50
C ALA A 134 36.45 -40.40 -31.20
N PRO A 135 37.12 -39.37 -30.64
CA PRO A 135 37.03 -39.19 -29.18
C PRO A 135 37.06 -37.73 -28.67
N SER A 136 36.52 -37.58 -27.46
CA SER A 136 36.50 -36.41 -26.59
C SER A 136 37.87 -35.83 -26.25
N THR A 137 37.92 -34.50 -26.08
CA THR A 137 38.75 -33.74 -25.11
C THR A 137 38.17 -32.31 -25.09
N ARG A 138 38.21 -31.45 -24.06
CA ARG A 138 38.59 -31.48 -22.65
C ARG A 138 38.21 -30.07 -22.13
N SER A 139 37.93 -29.98 -20.82
CA SER A 139 37.79 -28.81 -19.96
C SER A 139 38.47 -27.50 -20.40
N THR A 140 37.85 -26.35 -20.08
CA THR A 140 38.43 -25.34 -19.17
C THR A 140 37.45 -24.21 -18.83
N THR A 141 37.20 -24.02 -17.53
CA THR A 141 36.97 -22.71 -16.89
C THR A 141 38.28 -21.91 -16.82
N PRO A 142 38.20 -20.58 -16.72
CA PRO A 142 38.68 -19.88 -15.51
C PRO A 142 37.72 -18.74 -15.07
N ALA A 143 37.37 -18.52 -13.79
CA ALA A 143 38.18 -17.99 -12.67
C ALA A 143 38.85 -16.65 -13.03
N GLU A 144 38.31 -15.50 -12.59
CA GLU A 144 38.56 -14.83 -11.29
C GLU A 144 39.83 -13.94 -11.31
N SER A 145 39.82 -12.87 -10.50
CA SER A 145 40.82 -11.79 -10.33
C SER A 145 40.54 -10.55 -11.19
N SER A 146 40.30 -9.36 -10.62
CA SER A 146 41.28 -8.67 -9.79
C SER A 146 40.61 -7.78 -8.72
N ARG A 147 41.03 -8.05 -7.47
CA ARG A 147 40.99 -7.17 -6.31
C ARG A 147 42.13 -6.14 -6.40
N ASP A 148 42.01 -5.16 -5.52
CA ASP A 148 42.97 -4.15 -5.06
C ASP A 148 42.88 -2.79 -5.77
N GLY A 149 42.76 -1.68 -5.06
CA GLY A 149 42.82 -1.47 -3.62
C GLY A 149 42.85 0.01 -3.29
N SER A 150 43.13 0.28 -2.02
CA SER A 150 43.52 1.58 -1.46
C SER A 150 42.40 2.51 -1.00
N ALA A 151 42.07 2.30 0.26
CA ALA A 151 41.71 3.34 1.20
C ALA A 151 42.74 4.49 1.24
N ARG A 152 42.26 5.73 1.28
CA ARG A 152 42.58 6.68 2.37
C ARG A 152 41.66 7.93 2.31
N PRO A 153 41.53 8.63 3.45
CA PRO A 153 40.39 9.49 3.76
C PRO A 153 40.68 10.95 3.42
N SER A 154 39.63 11.74 3.17
CA SER A 154 39.44 13.13 3.61
C SER A 154 38.49 13.88 2.68
N LYS A 155 37.32 14.27 3.20
CA LYS A 155 36.96 15.68 3.48
C LYS A 155 35.44 15.76 3.62
N ARG A 156 35.05 15.97 4.86
CA ARG A 156 33.75 16.46 5.32
C ARG A 156 33.39 17.76 4.59
N PRO A 157 32.27 17.85 3.86
CA PRO A 157 31.60 19.11 3.67
C PRO A 157 30.59 19.26 4.82
N ALA A 158 30.90 20.18 5.73
CA ALA A 158 29.91 20.77 6.61
C ALA A 158 28.94 21.57 5.71
N GLY A 159 27.90 20.91 5.24
CA GLY A 159 26.75 21.51 4.59
C GLY A 159 25.53 21.13 5.38
N THR A 160 25.23 21.89 6.43
CA THR A 160 23.86 21.98 6.96
C THR A 160 22.91 22.11 5.77
N PRO A 161 21.83 21.32 5.68
CA PRO A 161 20.81 21.60 4.68
C PRO A 161 20.28 23.00 4.99
N LYS A 162 20.72 23.94 4.14
CA LYS A 162 20.28 25.32 4.10
C LYS A 162 18.76 25.24 4.06
N ARG A 163 18.10 25.62 5.17
CA ARG A 163 16.65 25.90 5.21
C ARG A 163 16.42 26.88 4.08
N THR A 164 15.99 26.38 2.92
CA THR A 164 15.54 27.18 1.80
C THR A 164 14.47 28.08 2.37
N GLY A 165 14.79 29.37 2.41
CA GLY A 165 13.90 30.41 2.88
C GLY A 165 12.54 30.21 2.22
N SER A 166 11.51 30.30 3.05
CA SER A 166 10.09 30.19 2.70
C SER A 166 9.83 30.78 1.32
N ALA A 167 9.78 29.91 0.31
CA ALA A 167 9.35 30.28 -1.03
C ALA A 167 7.99 30.96 -0.89
N ARG A 168 7.92 32.19 -1.42
CA ARG A 168 6.74 33.06 -1.43
C ARG A 168 5.55 32.21 -1.88
N ARG A 169 4.64 31.87 -0.96
CA ARG A 169 3.52 30.97 -1.25
C ARG A 169 2.62 31.66 -2.28
N THR A 170 2.69 31.24 -3.54
CA THR A 170 1.75 31.64 -4.58
C THR A 170 0.35 31.26 -4.10
N ARG A 171 -0.55 32.24 -3.98
CA ARG A 171 -1.92 32.00 -3.53
C ARG A 171 -2.60 31.07 -4.53
N LEU A 172 -3.30 30.07 -4.03
CA LEU A 172 -4.20 29.28 -4.86
C LEU A 172 -5.50 30.07 -5.02
N SER A 173 -6.09 30.01 -6.21
CA SER A 173 -7.48 30.45 -6.38
C SER A 173 -8.40 29.58 -5.53
N GLN A 174 -9.57 30.10 -5.13
CA GLN A 174 -10.53 29.32 -4.34
C GLN A 174 -10.94 28.01 -5.04
N LYS A 175 -11.09 28.05 -6.37
CA LYS A 175 -11.38 26.87 -7.19
C LYS A 175 -10.22 25.87 -7.15
N ALA A 176 -8.97 26.33 -7.31
CA ALA A 176 -7.79 25.46 -7.26
C ALA A 176 -7.56 24.87 -5.86
N ALA A 177 -7.78 25.65 -4.80
CA ALA A 177 -7.67 25.17 -3.43
C ALA A 177 -8.73 24.10 -3.13
N ARG A 178 -9.99 24.30 -3.56
CA ARG A 178 -11.03 23.28 -3.42
C ARG A 178 -10.66 21.99 -4.15
N ALA A 179 -10.24 22.08 -5.42
CA ALA A 179 -9.81 20.90 -6.17
C ALA A 179 -8.69 20.10 -5.46
N VAL A 180 -7.71 20.78 -4.86
CA VAL A 180 -6.66 20.12 -4.08
C VAL A 180 -7.23 19.44 -2.82
N ALA A 181 -8.12 20.12 -2.11
CA ALA A 181 -8.75 19.59 -0.90
C ALA A 181 -9.70 18.41 -1.21
N ASP A 182 -10.42 18.47 -2.33
CA ASP A 182 -11.36 17.43 -2.79
C ASP A 182 -10.60 16.18 -3.26
N SER A 183 -9.41 16.35 -3.87
CA SER A 183 -8.52 15.24 -4.23
C SER A 183 -7.84 14.56 -3.03
N ALA A 184 -7.98 15.14 -1.83
CA ALA A 184 -7.21 14.71 -0.67
C ALA A 184 -7.82 13.46 -0.03
N ARG A 185 -6.95 12.48 0.24
CA ARG A 185 -7.34 11.22 0.89
C ARG A 185 -6.72 11.10 2.27
N LEU A 186 -7.47 10.48 3.18
CA LEU A 186 -6.98 10.08 4.49
C LEU A 186 -6.09 8.85 4.35
N VAL A 187 -4.82 9.01 4.69
CA VAL A 187 -3.84 7.93 4.75
C VAL A 187 -3.40 7.76 6.20
N LYS A 188 -3.11 6.54 6.61
CA LYS A 188 -2.49 6.31 7.92
C LYS A 188 -1.13 7.00 7.92
N GLY A 189 -0.92 7.90 8.88
CA GLY A 189 0.39 8.53 9.04
C GLY A 189 1.46 7.51 9.42
N ALA A 190 2.73 7.88 9.26
CA ALA A 190 3.86 7.00 9.57
C ALA A 190 3.79 6.45 11.00
N ASP A 191 3.37 7.30 11.95
CA ASP A 191 3.23 6.96 13.37
C ASP A 191 1.79 6.62 13.78
N HIS A 192 0.93 6.25 12.82
CA HIS A 192 -0.48 5.95 13.06
C HIS A 192 -0.69 4.89 14.15
N ARG A 193 0.27 3.98 14.31
CA ARG A 193 0.16 2.93 15.31
C ARG A 193 0.14 3.45 16.75
N ASP A 194 0.92 4.48 17.03
CA ASP A 194 1.11 5.00 18.39
C ASP A 194 0.25 6.25 18.63
N THR A 195 0.01 7.06 17.59
CA THR A 195 -0.76 8.31 17.67
C THR A 195 -2.19 8.19 17.14
N HIS A 196 -2.52 7.08 16.46
CA HIS A 196 -3.78 6.91 15.72
C HIS A 196 -4.05 8.05 14.71
N ARG A 197 -2.99 8.74 14.29
CA ARG A 197 -3.02 9.86 13.37
C ARG A 197 -3.27 9.43 11.93
N TRP A 198 -4.10 10.17 11.23
CA TRP A 198 -4.35 10.05 9.80
C TRP A 198 -3.88 11.32 9.12
N ASP A 199 -3.03 11.22 8.11
CA ASP A 199 -2.61 12.36 7.31
C ASP A 199 -3.60 12.57 6.15
N LEU A 200 -3.94 13.83 5.90
CA LEU A 200 -4.74 14.22 4.76
C LEU A 200 -3.79 14.61 3.63
N ILE A 201 -3.68 13.74 2.62
CA ILE A 201 -2.69 13.83 1.54
C ILE A 201 -3.40 14.12 0.22
N ALA A 202 -3.06 15.22 -0.43
CA ALA A 202 -3.54 15.56 -1.77
C ALA A 202 -2.90 14.66 -2.84
N GLU A 203 -3.48 14.64 -4.04
CA GLU A 203 -3.01 13.82 -5.16
C GLU A 203 -1.54 14.06 -5.53
N ASN A 204 -1.09 15.32 -5.43
CA ASN A 204 0.30 15.73 -5.62
C ASN A 204 1.25 15.30 -4.46
N SER A 205 0.80 14.38 -3.59
CA SER A 205 1.51 13.90 -2.40
C SER A 205 1.80 14.95 -1.33
N SER A 206 1.20 16.14 -1.41
CA SER A 206 1.35 17.16 -0.38
C SER A 206 0.44 16.88 0.82
N VAL A 207 0.98 17.04 2.03
CA VAL A 207 0.22 16.88 3.28
C VAL A 207 -0.49 18.19 3.60
N LEU A 208 -1.82 18.17 3.57
CA LEU A 208 -2.66 19.34 3.87
C LEU A 208 -2.79 19.54 5.39
N GLY A 209 -2.82 18.43 6.13
CA GLY A 209 -2.97 18.39 7.57
C GLY A 209 -3.08 16.95 8.06
N HIS A 210 -3.51 16.78 9.31
CA HIS A 210 -3.75 15.48 9.88
C HIS A 210 -4.91 15.48 10.87
N VAL A 211 -5.44 14.30 11.13
CA VAL A 211 -6.55 14.05 12.03
C VAL A 211 -6.11 13.05 13.09
N GLU A 212 -6.36 13.35 14.35
CA GLU A 212 -5.98 12.50 15.49
C GLU A 212 -7.15 12.34 16.46
N PRO A 213 -7.25 11.20 17.18
CA PRO A 213 -8.24 11.07 18.23
C PRO A 213 -7.96 12.07 19.35
N SER A 214 -9.01 12.75 19.80
CA SER A 214 -8.97 13.61 20.97
C SER A 214 -9.34 12.79 22.20
N TYR A 215 -8.47 12.76 23.19
CA TYR A 215 -8.73 12.13 24.49
C TYR A 215 -9.07 13.22 25.51
N GLY A 216 -10.18 13.04 26.22
CA GLY A 216 -10.54 13.92 27.35
C GLY A 216 -9.72 13.60 28.60
N GLY A 217 -9.89 14.40 29.65
CA GLY A 217 -9.16 14.26 30.92
C GLY A 217 -9.33 12.92 31.64
N THR A 218 -10.31 12.11 31.26
CA THR A 218 -10.55 10.76 31.81
C THR A 218 -9.93 9.64 30.97
N GLY A 219 -9.10 9.95 29.98
CA GLY A 219 -8.44 8.96 29.10
C GLY A 219 -9.38 8.27 28.10
N ARG A 220 -10.67 8.62 28.09
CA ARG A 220 -11.62 8.18 27.07
C ARG A 220 -11.54 9.08 25.84
N ARG A 221 -11.71 8.47 24.66
CA ARG A 221 -11.79 9.20 23.39
C ARG A 221 -13.05 10.06 23.40
N ASN A 222 -12.89 11.38 23.32
CA ASN A 222 -13.98 12.37 23.25
C ASN A 222 -14.31 12.78 21.81
N GLY A 223 -13.57 12.29 20.82
CA GLY A 223 -13.85 12.50 19.40
C GLY A 223 -12.57 12.54 18.57
N TRP A 224 -12.59 13.32 17.51
CA TRP A 224 -11.50 13.51 16.57
C TRP A 224 -11.17 14.99 16.43
N THR A 225 -9.90 15.34 16.38
CA THR A 225 -9.48 16.71 16.09
C THR A 225 -8.61 16.71 14.84
N TYR A 226 -8.49 17.86 14.18
CA TYR A 226 -7.58 18.03 13.06
C TYR A 226 -6.50 19.06 13.39
N ARG A 227 -5.39 19.00 12.67
CA ARG A 227 -4.33 20.02 12.70
C ARG A 227 -3.82 20.27 11.30
N LEU A 228 -3.69 21.53 10.92
CA LEU A 228 -3.04 21.90 9.67
C LEU A 228 -1.52 21.83 9.83
N ALA A 229 -0.81 21.60 8.72
CA ALA A 229 0.64 21.66 8.71
C ALA A 229 1.13 23.07 9.12
N GLY A 230 1.62 23.20 10.36
CA GLY A 230 2.16 24.44 10.92
C GLY A 230 1.15 25.38 11.57
N SER A 231 -0.06 24.93 11.92
CA SER A 231 -1.04 25.73 12.68
C SER A 231 -1.29 25.20 14.09
N PHE A 232 -1.85 26.06 14.94
CA PHE A 232 -2.42 25.68 16.23
C PHE A 232 -3.72 24.87 16.04
N PRO A 233 -4.08 24.01 17.02
CA PRO A 233 -5.26 23.16 16.92
C PRO A 233 -6.56 23.99 16.92
N PRO A 234 -7.58 23.56 16.16
CA PRO A 234 -8.91 24.18 16.09
C PRO A 234 -9.76 23.87 17.33
N ALA A 235 -10.91 24.54 17.42
CA ALA A 235 -11.87 24.39 18.51
C ALA A 235 -12.64 23.06 18.44
N GLY A 236 -12.52 22.27 19.50
CA GLY A 236 -13.41 21.16 19.85
C GLY A 236 -13.20 19.84 19.07
N PRO A 237 -13.53 18.69 19.70
CA PRO A 237 -13.50 17.40 19.03
C PRO A 237 -14.77 17.16 18.19
N TYR A 238 -14.58 16.65 16.98
CA TYR A 238 -15.62 16.18 16.07
C TYR A 238 -16.05 14.75 16.38
N LYS A 239 -17.30 14.40 16.06
CA LYS A 239 -17.87 13.08 16.36
C LYS A 239 -17.22 11.97 15.55
N THR A 240 -16.94 12.24 14.27
CA THR A 240 -16.36 11.25 13.35
C THR A 240 -14.99 11.71 12.85
N ARG A 241 -14.21 10.74 12.35
CA ARG A 241 -12.90 10.99 11.75
C ARG A 241 -13.07 11.77 10.44
N GLU A 242 -14.10 11.39 9.69
CA GLU A 242 -14.47 11.96 8.40
C GLU A 242 -14.89 13.43 8.57
N ASP A 243 -15.68 13.75 9.59
CA ASP A 243 -16.02 15.15 9.91
C ASP A 243 -14.77 15.98 10.24
N ALA A 244 -13.87 15.44 11.06
CA ALA A 244 -12.62 16.13 11.38
C ALA A 244 -11.74 16.33 10.13
N ALA A 245 -11.72 15.37 9.21
CA ALA A 245 -10.99 15.47 7.95
C ALA A 245 -11.60 16.50 7.00
N LEU A 246 -12.94 16.53 6.89
CA LEU A 246 -13.65 17.55 6.13
C LEU A 246 -13.36 18.95 6.68
N GLN A 247 -13.38 19.10 8.00
CA GLN A 247 -13.10 20.37 8.66
C GLN A 247 -11.62 20.77 8.48
N CYS A 248 -10.71 19.80 8.47
CA CYS A 248 -9.31 20.00 8.10
C CYS A 248 -9.17 20.52 6.68
N ALA A 249 -9.87 19.92 5.71
CA ALA A 249 -9.86 20.32 4.31
C ALA A 249 -10.40 21.76 4.14
N LEU A 250 -11.54 22.08 4.77
CA LEU A 250 -12.12 23.42 4.76
C LEU A 250 -11.21 24.46 5.42
N ALA A 251 -10.55 24.12 6.52
CA ALA A 251 -9.58 24.98 7.18
C ALA A 251 -8.34 25.21 6.30
N TRP A 252 -7.86 24.18 5.62
CA TRP A 252 -6.75 24.31 4.67
C TRP A 252 -7.12 25.22 3.50
N VAL A 253 -8.30 25.06 2.90
CA VAL A 253 -8.79 25.93 1.81
C VAL A 253 -8.81 27.39 2.27
N ARG A 254 -9.30 27.67 3.48
CA ARG A 254 -9.29 29.02 4.06
C ARG A 254 -7.86 29.57 4.17
N VAL A 255 -6.90 28.78 4.65
CA VAL A 255 -5.50 29.21 4.77
C VAL A 255 -4.82 29.39 3.41
N ALA A 256 -5.07 28.49 2.45
CA ALA A 256 -4.48 28.51 1.12
C ALA A 256 -5.00 29.67 0.24
N THR A 257 -6.21 30.15 0.52
CA THR A 257 -6.88 31.26 -0.19
C THR A 257 -6.83 32.58 0.57
N ALA A 258 -6.48 32.56 1.87
CA ALA A 258 -6.45 33.74 2.71
C ALA A 258 -5.54 34.82 2.10
N PRO A 259 -5.98 36.10 2.14
CA PRO A 259 -5.10 37.19 1.78
C PRO A 259 -3.92 37.22 2.76
N VAL A 260 -2.70 37.27 2.22
CA VAL A 260 -1.49 37.61 3.00
C VAL A 260 -1.80 38.92 3.70
N ARG A 261 -2.09 38.87 5.00
CA ARG A 261 -2.07 40.06 5.85
C ARG A 261 -0.64 40.56 5.77
N ARG A 262 -0.43 41.66 5.04
CA ARG A 262 0.76 42.48 5.27
C ARG A 262 0.68 42.82 6.75
N ALA A 263 1.60 42.29 7.54
CA ALA A 263 1.89 42.90 8.82
C ALA A 263 2.23 44.35 8.46
N LEU A 264 1.33 45.26 8.82
CA LEU A 264 1.70 46.64 9.07
C LEU A 264 2.74 46.55 10.17
N ALA A 265 4.01 46.55 9.78
CA ALA A 265 5.05 47.08 10.63
C ALA A 265 4.65 48.55 10.81
N GLY A 266 3.99 48.83 11.93
CA GLY A 266 3.88 50.18 12.45
C GLY A 266 5.24 50.58 12.96
N ASP A 267 5.66 51.76 12.55
CA ASP A 267 6.77 52.55 13.09
C ASP A 267 6.73 52.67 14.62
#